data_AF-A0A357FMN2-F1
#
_entry.id   AF-A0A357FMN2-F1
#
_cell.length_a   1.000
_cell.length_b   1.000
_cell.length_c   1.000
_cell.angle_alpha   90.00
_cell.angle_beta   90.00
_cell.angle_gamma   90.00
#
_symmetry.space_group_name_H-M   'P 1'
#
loop_
_entity.id
_entity.type
_entity.pdbx_description
1 polymer ?
#
loop_
_entity_poly.entity_id
_entity_poly.type
_entity_poly.pdbx_seq_one_letter_code
_entity_poly.pdbx_strand_id
1 'polypeptide(L)'
;NLIERIQFSGDGCAINMASGSLLSEAVTGLTIQEAALLSIRFVESMRKPTGENVGGEFLGELSALISVRNFPVRVKCALLAWSALEDALSERK
;
A
#
# COMPACT_ATOMS: atom_id res chain seq x y z
N ASN A 1 14.96 -12.94 -6.11
CA ASN A 1 13.53 -12.71 -5.83
C ASN A 1 13.22 -11.22 -5.82
N LEU A 2 13.50 -10.54 -6.94
CA LEU A 2 13.26 -9.10 -7.12
C LEU A 2 11.95 -8.90 -7.90
N ILE A 3 11.25 -7.80 -7.65
CA ILE A 3 10.13 -7.34 -8.47
C ILE A 3 10.70 -6.55 -9.66
N GLU A 4 10.91 -7.24 -10.78
CA GLU A 4 11.41 -6.61 -12.02
C GLU A 4 10.36 -5.70 -12.68
N ARG A 5 9.08 -6.07 -12.57
CA ARG A 5 7.97 -5.31 -13.13
C ARG A 5 6.71 -5.54 -12.31
N ILE A 6 6.01 -4.45 -12.06
CA ILE A 6 4.64 -4.44 -11.54
C ILE A 6 3.83 -3.43 -12.34
N GLN A 7 2.55 -3.71 -12.53
CA GLN A 7 1.62 -2.79 -13.18
C GLN A 7 0.30 -2.81 -12.43
N PHE A 8 -0.27 -1.63 -12.26
CA PHE A 8 -1.62 -1.46 -11.72
C PHE A 8 -2.56 -1.02 -12.83
N SER A 9 -3.73 -1.65 -12.90
CA SER A 9 -4.86 -1.22 -13.72
C SER A 9 -6.14 -1.48 -12.97
N GLY A 10 -7.06 -0.53 -12.98
CA GLY A 10 -8.36 -0.69 -12.34
C GLY A 10 -9.26 0.51 -12.59
N ASP A 11 -10.50 0.40 -12.11
CA ASP A 11 -11.47 1.48 -12.06
C ASP A 11 -11.97 1.62 -10.62
N GLY A 12 -12.10 2.84 -10.14
CA GLY A 12 -12.51 3.13 -8.78
C GLY A 12 -12.29 4.58 -8.40
N CYS A 13 -12.59 4.90 -7.14
CA CYS A 13 -12.44 6.27 -6.66
C CYS A 13 -10.97 6.72 -6.70
N ALA A 14 -10.74 8.04 -6.70
CA ALA A 14 -9.40 8.65 -6.77
C ALA A 14 -8.41 8.09 -5.73
N ILE A 15 -8.88 7.71 -4.53
CA ILE A 15 -8.04 7.11 -3.49
C ILE A 15 -7.53 5.72 -3.90
N ASN A 16 -8.39 4.90 -4.51
CA ASN A 16 -8.00 3.58 -5.00
C ASN A 16 -6.99 3.71 -6.14
N MET A 17 -7.27 4.62 -7.09
CA MET A 17 -6.39 4.87 -8.22
C MET A 17 -5.01 5.38 -7.78
N ALA A 18 -4.98 6.34 -6.84
CA ALA A 18 -3.74 6.87 -6.29
C ALA A 18 -2.96 5.79 -5.49
N SER A 19 -3.66 4.97 -4.69
CA SER A 19 -3.04 3.89 -3.93
C SER A 19 -2.39 2.84 -4.83
N GLY A 20 -3.08 2.43 -5.90
CA GLY A 20 -2.51 1.49 -6.88
C GLY A 20 -1.28 2.06 -7.61
N SER A 21 -1.31 3.33 -8.01
CA SER A 21 -0.16 4.00 -8.64
C SER A 21 1.05 4.03 -7.71
N LEU A 22 0.87 4.59 -6.51
CA LEU A 22 1.96 4.73 -5.54
C LEU A 22 2.48 3.37 -5.05
N LEU A 23 1.61 2.36 -4.91
CA LEU A 23 2.05 0.99 -4.63
C LEU A 23 3.00 0.50 -5.71
N SER A 24 2.61 0.64 -6.99
CA SER A 24 3.41 0.13 -8.10
C SER A 24 4.80 0.76 -8.15
N GLU A 25 4.90 2.05 -7.86
CA GLU A 25 6.16 2.77 -7.77
C GLU A 25 6.97 2.30 -6.55
N ALA A 26 6.33 2.20 -5.38
CA ALA A 26 7.00 1.90 -4.11
C ALA A 26 7.58 0.48 -4.04
N VAL A 27 7.02 -0.50 -4.76
CA VAL A 27 7.50 -1.89 -4.72
C VAL A 27 8.39 -2.28 -5.90
N THR A 28 8.50 -1.44 -6.92
CA THR A 28 9.35 -1.70 -8.08
C THR A 28 10.82 -1.78 -7.65
N GLY A 29 11.52 -2.84 -8.04
CA GLY A 29 12.92 -3.04 -7.67
C GLY A 29 13.14 -3.48 -6.22
N LEU A 30 12.09 -3.69 -5.42
CA LEU A 30 12.21 -4.35 -4.12
C LEU A 30 12.28 -5.86 -4.27
N THR A 31 12.85 -6.54 -3.27
CA THR A 31 12.64 -7.98 -3.10
C THR A 31 11.21 -8.28 -2.67
N ILE A 32 10.76 -9.52 -2.89
CA ILE A 32 9.45 -10.00 -2.42
C ILE A 32 9.28 -9.78 -0.91
N GLN A 33 10.34 -10.04 -0.14
CA GLN A 33 10.35 -9.88 1.31
C GLN A 33 10.19 -8.41 1.72
N GLU A 34 10.89 -7.50 1.05
CA GLU A 34 10.79 -6.06 1.30
C GLU A 34 9.41 -5.51 0.91
N ALA A 35 8.86 -5.94 -0.23
CA ALA A 35 7.51 -5.57 -0.65
C ALA A 35 6.43 -6.06 0.31
N ALA A 36 6.56 -7.30 0.82
CA ALA A 36 5.67 -7.83 1.84
C ALA A 36 5.75 -7.03 3.14
N LEU A 37 6.96 -6.70 3.60
CA LEU A 37 7.17 -5.89 4.79
C LEU A 37 6.60 -4.48 4.63
N LEU A 38 6.76 -3.86 3.46
CA LEU A 38 6.17 -2.57 3.14
C LEU A 38 4.64 -2.63 3.17
N SER A 39 4.05 -3.67 2.59
CA SER A 39 2.59 -3.88 2.60
C SER A 39 2.05 -3.96 4.03
N ILE A 40 2.67 -4.79 4.88
CA ILE A 40 2.30 -4.91 6.30
C ILE A 40 2.33 -3.55 6.98
N ARG A 41 3.44 -2.82 6.84
CA ARG A 41 3.62 -1.51 7.49
C ARG A 41 2.61 -0.47 7.01
N PHE A 42 2.31 -0.42 5.71
CA PHE A 42 1.31 0.49 5.17
C PHE A 42 -0.10 0.15 5.70
N VAL A 43 -0.48 -1.13 5.69
CA VAL A 43 -1.77 -1.60 6.19
C VAL A 43 -1.92 -1.31 7.69
N GLU A 44 -0.89 -1.59 8.50
CA GLU A 44 -0.87 -1.27 9.94
C GLU A 44 -1.03 0.22 10.17
N SER A 45 -0.30 1.04 9.42
CA SER A 45 -0.36 2.50 9.51
C SER A 45 -1.74 3.06 9.25
N MET A 46 -2.48 2.49 8.29
CA MET A 46 -3.86 2.86 7.97
C MET A 46 -4.87 2.41 9.03
N ARG A 47 -4.54 1.39 9.84
CA ARG A 47 -5.38 0.87 10.93
C ARG A 47 -5.11 1.53 12.28
N LYS A 48 -3.97 2.21 12.44
CA LYS A 48 -3.65 2.93 13.69
C LYS A 48 -4.68 4.03 13.98
N PRO A 49 -5.05 4.22 15.27
CA PRO A 49 -5.92 5.31 15.69
C PRO A 49 -5.46 6.69 15.22
N THR A 50 -6.42 7.57 14.95
CA THR A 50 -6.15 8.99 14.67
C THR A 50 -5.37 9.61 15.84
N GLY A 51 -4.31 10.36 15.51
CA GLY A 51 -3.45 11.01 16.50
C GLY A 51 -2.21 10.21 16.89
N GLU A 52 -2.15 8.91 16.59
CA GLU A 52 -0.91 8.16 16.74
C GLU A 52 0.10 8.53 15.66
N ASN A 53 1.35 8.68 16.05
CA ASN A 53 2.45 8.92 15.12
C ASN A 53 2.65 7.66 14.26
N VAL A 54 2.52 7.87 12.95
CA VAL A 54 2.89 6.90 11.95
C VAL A 54 4.25 7.34 11.45
N GLY A 55 5.31 6.63 11.81
CA GLY A 55 6.68 6.97 11.41
C GLY A 55 6.80 7.02 9.90
N GLY A 56 6.65 8.21 9.32
CA GLY A 56 6.48 8.42 7.88
C GLY A 56 7.76 8.23 7.08
N GLU A 57 8.92 8.21 7.75
CA GLU A 57 10.23 8.09 7.13
C GLU A 57 10.38 6.81 6.29
N PHE A 58 9.69 5.72 6.69
CA PHE A 58 9.69 4.47 5.92
C PHE A 58 8.65 4.42 4.79
N LEU A 59 7.64 5.29 4.83
CA LEU A 59 6.54 5.25 3.87
C LEU A 59 6.80 6.10 2.62
N GLY A 60 7.78 7.01 2.65
CA GLY A 60 8.08 7.88 1.52
C GLY A 60 6.82 8.59 1.01
N GLU A 61 6.55 8.50 -0.30
CA GLU A 61 5.37 9.11 -0.92
C GLU A 61 4.04 8.50 -0.45
N LEU A 62 4.03 7.26 0.05
CA LEU A 62 2.82 6.63 0.63
C LEU A 62 2.30 7.39 1.86
N SER A 63 3.15 8.20 2.49
CA SER A 63 2.74 9.09 3.59
C SER A 63 1.59 10.03 3.20
N ALA A 64 1.46 10.39 1.91
CA ALA A 64 0.36 11.21 1.39
C ALA A 64 -1.02 10.56 1.61
N LEU A 65 -1.08 9.22 1.62
CA LEU A 65 -2.32 8.47 1.80
C LEU A 65 -2.69 8.25 3.27
N ILE A 66 -1.79 8.50 4.23
CA ILE A 66 -2.02 8.19 5.65
C ILE A 66 -3.17 9.00 6.24
N SER A 67 -3.42 10.21 5.72
CA SER A 67 -4.57 11.03 6.11
C SER A 67 -5.92 10.33 5.89
N VAL A 68 -6.00 9.36 4.95
CA VAL A 68 -7.22 8.59 4.65
C VAL A 68 -7.69 7.77 5.85
N ARG A 69 -6.81 7.44 6.81
CA ARG A 69 -7.21 6.74 8.06
C ARG A 69 -8.25 7.51 8.88
N ASN A 70 -8.30 8.84 8.73
CA ASN A 70 -9.30 9.69 9.38
C ASN A 70 -10.70 9.56 8.76
N PHE A 71 -10.83 8.80 7.67
CA PHE A 71 -12.08 8.56 6.96
C PHE A 71 -12.30 7.04 6.88
N PRO A 72 -12.81 6.38 7.94
CA PRO A 72 -12.91 4.91 8.02
C PRO A 72 -13.59 4.26 6.81
N VAL A 73 -14.61 4.92 6.26
CA VAL A 73 -15.34 4.46 5.07
C VAL A 73 -14.47 4.44 3.79
N ARG A 74 -13.37 5.19 3.74
CA ARG A 74 -12.43 5.26 2.60
C ARG A 74 -11.16 4.43 2.80
N VAL A 75 -10.92 3.89 4.00
CA VAL A 75 -9.73 3.07 4.28
C VAL A 75 -9.68 1.85 3.36
N LYS A 76 -10.81 1.18 3.11
CA LYS A 76 -10.86 0.06 2.16
C LYS A 76 -10.44 0.45 0.74
N CYS A 77 -10.75 1.67 0.29
CA CYS A 77 -10.30 2.16 -1.00
C CYS A 77 -8.78 2.32 -1.06
N ALA A 78 -8.15 2.75 0.04
CA ALA A 78 -6.69 2.87 0.10
C ALA A 78 -5.98 1.51 0.20
N LEU A 79 -6.65 0.48 0.75
CA LEU A 79 -6.02 -0.83 0.98
C LEU A 79 -6.25 -1.85 -0.15
N LEU A 80 -7.16 -1.60 -1.09
CA LEU A 80 -7.55 -2.61 -2.09
C LEU A 80 -6.37 -3.11 -2.94
N ALA A 81 -5.54 -2.20 -3.48
CA ALA A 81 -4.36 -2.58 -4.25
C ALA A 81 -3.32 -3.36 -3.42
N TRP A 82 -3.24 -3.08 -2.10
CA TRP A 82 -2.33 -3.75 -1.17
C TRP A 82 -2.78 -5.17 -0.84
N SER A 83 -4.08 -5.39 -0.70
CA SER A 83 -4.64 -6.75 -0.59
C SER A 83 -4.37 -7.56 -1.86
N ALA A 84 -4.51 -6.98 -3.05
CA ALA A 84 -4.18 -7.66 -4.29
C ALA A 84 -2.68 -8.00 -4.40
N LEU A 85 -1.78 -7.13 -3.89
CA LEU A 85 -0.36 -7.45 -3.78
C LEU A 85 -0.11 -8.62 -2.83
N GLU A 86 -0.74 -8.63 -1.65
CA GLU A 86 -0.62 -9.72 -0.68
C GLU A 86 -1.05 -11.07 -1.27
N ASP A 87 -2.16 -11.10 -2.01
CA ASP A 87 -2.64 -12.27 -2.73
C ASP A 87 -1.60 -12.74 -3.77
N ALA A 88 -1.11 -11.82 -4.62
CA ALA A 88 -0.11 -12.13 -5.65
C ALA A 88 1.22 -12.65 -5.07
N LEU A 89 1.64 -12.16 -3.90
CA LEU A 89 2.83 -12.65 -3.21
C LEU A 89 2.60 -14.01 -2.54
N SER A 90 1.35 -14.34 -2.18
CA SER A 90 0.96 -15.60 -1.54
C SER A 90 0.73 -16.74 -2.53
N GLU A 91 0.29 -16.44 -3.76
CA GLU A 91 0.10 -17.41 -4.85
C GLU A 91 1.42 -17.99 -5.41
N ARG A 92 2.57 -17.41 -5.06
CA ARG A 92 3.92 -17.89 -5.40
C ARG A 92 4.39 -19.10 -4.54
N LYS A 93 3.48 -19.85 -3.92
CA LYS A 93 3.81 -21.08 -3.17
C LYS A 93 3.87 -22.32 -4.07
#